data_AF-A0A7V9S2G1-F1
#
_entry.id   AF-A0A7V9S2G1-F1
#
_cell.length_a   1.000
_cell.length_b   1.000
_cell.length_c   1.000
_cell.angle_alpha   90.00
_cell.angle_beta   90.00
_cell.angle_gamma   90.00
#
_symmetry.space_group_name_H-M   'P 1'
#
loop_
_entity.id
_entity.type
_entity.pdbx_description
1 polymer ?
#
loop_
_entity_poly.entity_id
_entity_poly.type
_entity_poly.pdbx_seq_one_letter_code
_entity_poly.pdbx_strand_id
1 'polypeptide(L)'
;MPRSPARSGRCQYYLAQSLDGYLAESDGGLDWLLRFDGEGEIDASAATDGAYDRFFADVGALAMGSATYEFILGSESGSWPYAGTPSWVFTSRELPLP
;
A
#
# COMPACT_ATOMS: atom_id res chain seq x y z
N MET A 1 -6.34 -35.52 -21.23
CA MET A 1 -5.31 -34.71 -20.53
C MET A 1 -5.95 -34.12 -19.28
N PRO A 2 -5.45 -34.37 -18.07
CA PRO A 2 -5.99 -33.70 -16.89
C PRO A 2 -5.51 -32.25 -16.87
N ARG A 3 -6.42 -31.29 -16.71
CA ARG A 3 -6.08 -29.87 -16.48
C ARG A 3 -5.25 -29.79 -15.20
N SER A 4 -4.05 -29.20 -15.27
CA SER A 4 -3.34 -28.76 -14.07
C SER A 4 -4.28 -27.91 -13.21
N PRO A 5 -4.32 -28.10 -11.87
CA PRO A 5 -5.12 -27.24 -11.02
C PRO A 5 -4.64 -25.81 -11.22
N ALA A 6 -5.57 -24.90 -11.54
CA ALA A 6 -5.26 -23.48 -11.59
C ALA A 6 -4.66 -23.10 -10.23
N ARG A 7 -3.47 -22.47 -10.23
CA ARG A 7 -2.95 -21.88 -8.99
C ARG A 7 -4.00 -20.89 -8.50
N SER A 8 -4.65 -21.22 -7.38
CA SER A 8 -5.60 -20.31 -6.76
C SER A 8 -4.85 -19.06 -6.33
N GLY A 9 -5.25 -17.89 -6.84
CA GLY A 9 -4.70 -16.62 -6.39
C GLY A 9 -5.05 -16.40 -4.91
N ARG A 10 -4.10 -15.89 -4.14
CA ARG A 10 -4.33 -15.47 -2.75
C ARG A 10 -4.70 -14.00 -2.75
N CYS A 11 -5.76 -13.63 -2.03
CA CYS A 11 -6.02 -12.25 -1.67
C CYS A 11 -5.44 -12.00 -0.28
N GLN A 12 -4.58 -10.98 -0.15
CA GLN A 12 -3.90 -10.64 1.10
C GLN A 12 -4.12 -9.16 1.38
N TYR A 13 -4.45 -8.84 2.64
CA TYR A 13 -4.55 -7.46 3.11
C TYR A 13 -3.33 -7.15 3.96
N TYR A 14 -2.48 -6.24 3.47
CA TYR A 14 -1.22 -5.83 4.10
C TYR A 14 -1.28 -4.34 4.42
N LEU A 15 -1.04 -3.96 5.67
CA LEU A 15 -1.24 -2.61 6.18
C LEU A 15 -0.40 -2.34 7.44
N ALA A 16 -0.23 -1.05 7.77
CA ALA A 16 0.14 -0.59 9.10
C ALA A 16 -1.11 -0.09 9.85
N GLN A 17 -1.15 -0.28 11.17
CA GLN A 17 -2.22 0.22 12.03
C GLN A 17 -1.65 0.70 13.36
N SER A 18 -2.35 1.64 13.99
CA SER A 18 -2.10 1.99 15.39
C SER A 18 -2.47 0.83 16.32
N LEU A 19 -2.01 0.88 17.56
CA LEU A 19 -2.27 -0.17 18.55
C LEU A 19 -3.77 -0.35 18.87
N ASP A 20 -4.53 0.74 18.79
CA ASP A 20 -5.97 0.79 18.99
C ASP A 20 -6.79 0.50 17.71
N GLY A 21 -6.12 0.17 16.60
CA GLY A 21 -6.77 -0.41 15.41
C GLY A 21 -7.19 0.60 14.34
N TYR A 22 -6.63 1.80 14.33
CA TYR A 22 -6.88 2.82 13.31
C TYR A 22 -5.78 2.84 12.25
N LEU A 23 -6.17 3.13 11.00
CA LEU A 23 -5.24 3.21 9.86
C LEU A 23 -4.75 4.64 9.62
N ALA A 24 -5.60 5.62 9.91
CA ALA A 24 -5.36 7.03 9.66
C ALA A 24 -5.98 7.87 10.78
N GLU A 25 -5.49 9.09 10.92
CA GLU A 25 -6.07 10.10 11.78
C GLU A 25 -7.46 10.53 11.29
N SER A 26 -8.22 11.25 12.13
CA SER A 26 -9.60 11.62 11.81
C SER A 26 -9.74 12.54 10.59
N ASP A 27 -8.67 13.24 10.22
CA ASP A 27 -8.56 14.07 9.02
C ASP A 27 -7.98 13.32 7.81
N GLY A 28 -7.66 12.03 7.96
CA GLY A 28 -7.03 11.19 6.94
C GLY A 28 -5.50 11.23 6.95
N GLY A 29 -4.87 11.95 7.88
CA GLY A 29 -3.43 12.04 8.03
C GLY A 29 -2.75 10.74 8.44
N LEU A 30 -1.46 10.62 8.09
CA LEU A 30 -0.58 9.51 8.47
C LEU A 30 0.63 9.98 9.27
N ASP A 31 0.61 11.17 9.88
CA ASP A 31 1.75 11.73 10.61
C ASP A 31 2.19 10.83 11.77
N TRP A 32 1.23 10.14 12.40
CA TRP A 32 1.49 9.10 13.39
C TRP A 32 2.41 7.99 12.89
N LEU A 33 2.32 7.62 11.61
CA LEU A 33 3.10 6.56 10.97
C LEU A 33 4.39 7.10 10.33
N LEU A 34 4.29 8.21 9.59
CA LEU A 34 5.39 8.75 8.78
C LEU A 34 6.56 9.27 9.61
N ARG A 35 6.33 9.64 10.88
CA ARG A 35 7.40 10.04 11.81
C ARG A 35 8.43 8.94 12.12
N PHE A 36 8.13 7.69 11.75
CA PHE A 36 9.03 6.54 11.92
C PHE A 36 9.85 6.22 10.66
N ASP A 37 9.64 6.98 9.59
CA ASP A 37 10.39 6.88 8.33
C ASP A 37 11.48 7.97 8.33
N GLY A 38 12.75 7.55 8.51
CA GLY A 38 13.93 8.41 8.32
C GLY A 38 14.25 9.51 9.36
N GLU A 39 13.31 10.00 10.18
CA GLU A 39 13.54 11.21 11.02
C GLU A 39 13.47 11.00 12.55
N GLY A 40 13.28 9.78 13.05
CA GLY A 40 13.23 9.45 14.49
C GLY A 40 14.46 8.68 15.03
N GLU A 41 14.49 8.40 16.35
CA GLU A 41 15.50 7.49 16.97
C GLU A 41 15.40 6.04 16.44
N ILE A 42 14.27 5.69 15.83
CA ILE A 42 13.97 4.36 15.31
C ILE A 42 13.59 4.52 13.84
N ASP A 43 14.42 4.00 12.95
CA ASP A 43 14.07 3.82 11.54
C ASP A 43 13.25 2.52 11.43
N ALA A 44 11.93 2.64 11.36
CA ALA A 44 11.05 1.48 11.23
C ALA A 44 11.24 0.76 9.89
N SER A 45 11.69 1.45 8.84
CA SER A 45 12.01 0.82 7.56
C SER A 45 13.22 -0.12 7.72
N ALA A 46 14.27 0.32 8.42
CA ALA A 46 15.44 -0.51 8.75
C ALA A 46 15.08 -1.66 9.70
N ALA A 47 14.17 -1.43 10.66
CA ALA A 47 13.72 -2.46 11.60
C ALA A 47 12.95 -3.60 10.92
N THR A 48 12.37 -3.37 9.74
CA THR A 48 11.59 -4.39 9.02
C THR A 48 12.41 -5.21 8.03
N ASP A 49 13.71 -4.95 7.85
CA ASP A 49 14.60 -5.71 6.95
C ASP A 49 13.96 -5.93 5.55
N GLY A 50 13.40 -4.87 4.97
CA GLY A 50 12.75 -4.93 3.65
C GLY A 50 11.55 -5.88 3.58
N ALA A 51 10.84 -6.12 4.69
CA ALA A 51 9.69 -7.03 4.72
C ALA A 51 8.60 -6.64 3.71
N TYR A 52 8.37 -5.33 3.53
CA TYR A 52 7.44 -4.84 2.52
C TYR A 52 7.88 -5.23 1.11
N ASP A 53 9.13 -5.00 0.73
CA ASP A 53 9.66 -5.32 -0.60
C ASP A 53 9.58 -6.82 -0.89
N ARG A 54 9.91 -7.66 0.11
CA ARG A 54 9.78 -9.11 -0.01
C ARG A 54 8.34 -9.56 -0.18
N PHE A 55 7.40 -8.94 0.54
CA PHE A 55 5.98 -9.20 0.38
C PHE A 55 5.51 -8.77 -1.01
N PHE A 56 5.88 -7.57 -1.44
CA PHE A 56 5.42 -6.96 -2.68
C PHE A 56 5.98 -7.67 -3.92
N ALA A 57 7.18 -8.27 -3.84
CA ALA A 57 7.78 -9.04 -4.94
C ALA A 57 6.89 -10.18 -5.47
N ASP A 58 6.02 -10.75 -4.63
CA ASP A 58 5.07 -11.81 -5.02
C ASP A 58 3.67 -11.28 -5.39
N VAL A 59 3.44 -9.96 -5.32
CA VAL A 59 2.15 -9.33 -5.61
C VAL A 59 2.01 -9.11 -7.11
N GLY A 60 1.02 -9.78 -7.72
CA GLY A 60 0.73 -9.64 -9.15
C GLY A 60 -0.28 -8.54 -9.51
N ALA A 61 -1.00 -8.00 -8.52
CA ALA A 61 -2.03 -6.98 -8.70
C ALA A 61 -2.37 -6.30 -7.38
N LEU A 62 -2.74 -5.01 -7.45
CA LEU A 62 -3.18 -4.20 -6.32
C LEU A 62 -4.66 -3.85 -6.46
N ALA A 63 -5.36 -3.76 -5.33
CA ALA A 63 -6.71 -3.25 -5.27
C ALA A 63 -6.86 -2.34 -4.05
N MET A 64 -7.39 -1.13 -4.24
CA MET A 64 -7.53 -0.13 -3.18
C MET A 64 -8.78 0.74 -3.34
N GLY A 65 -9.16 1.45 -2.28
CA GLY A 65 -10.23 2.46 -2.34
C GLY A 65 -9.72 3.82 -2.82
N SER A 66 -10.64 4.71 -3.19
CA SER A 66 -10.30 6.04 -3.69
C SER A 66 -9.49 6.89 -2.69
N ALA A 67 -9.80 6.79 -1.38
CA ALA A 67 -9.10 7.59 -0.36
C ALA A 67 -7.60 7.23 -0.30
N THR A 68 -7.27 5.94 -0.32
CA THR A 68 -5.88 5.47 -0.38
C THR A 68 -5.20 5.91 -1.68
N TYR A 69 -5.90 5.83 -2.80
CA TYR A 69 -5.38 6.26 -4.09
C TYR A 69 -5.05 7.76 -4.12
N GLU A 70 -5.96 8.61 -3.68
CA GLU A 70 -5.78 10.07 -3.62
C GLU A 70 -4.64 10.45 -2.68
N PHE A 71 -4.50 9.76 -1.53
CA PHE A 71 -3.37 9.94 -0.63
C PHE A 71 -2.03 9.65 -1.32
N ILE A 72 -1.93 8.52 -2.03
CA ILE A 72 -0.70 8.15 -2.76
C ILE A 72 -0.41 9.17 -3.87
N LEU A 73 -1.43 9.57 -4.62
CA LEU A 73 -1.30 10.52 -5.72
C LEU A 73 -0.85 11.91 -5.24
N GLY A 74 -1.27 12.32 -4.05
CA GLY A 74 -0.88 13.59 -3.43
C GLY A 74 0.48 13.56 -2.73
N SER A 75 1.15 12.41 -2.65
CA SER A 75 2.46 12.31 -2.00
C SER A 75 3.58 12.98 -2.83
N GLU A 76 4.53 13.60 -2.14
CA GLU A 76 5.61 14.45 -2.70
C GLU A 76 6.58 13.70 -3.65
N SER A 77 6.46 12.38 -3.80
CA SER A 77 7.32 11.57 -4.68
C SER A 77 7.10 11.84 -6.18
N GLY A 78 6.00 12.52 -6.54
CA GLY A 78 5.69 12.98 -7.90
C GLY A 78 5.53 11.86 -8.94
N SER A 79 5.55 10.59 -8.51
CA SER A 79 5.47 9.42 -9.37
C SER A 79 4.69 8.29 -8.70
N TRP A 80 3.95 7.52 -9.50
CA TRP A 80 3.21 6.38 -8.99
C TRP A 80 4.18 5.30 -8.47
N PRO A 81 4.14 4.94 -7.17
CA PRO A 81 5.14 4.06 -6.57
C PRO A 81 5.03 2.60 -7.03
N TYR A 82 3.89 2.20 -7.61
CA TYR A 82 3.64 0.83 -8.05
C TYR A 82 3.73 0.66 -9.58
N ALA A 83 4.67 1.37 -10.21
CA ALA A 83 4.92 1.26 -11.64
C ALA A 83 5.15 -0.21 -12.06
N GLY A 84 4.53 -0.64 -13.17
CA GLY A 84 4.61 -2.02 -13.66
C GLY A 84 3.70 -3.03 -12.96
N THR A 85 3.01 -2.65 -11.87
CA THR A 85 2.03 -3.51 -11.17
C THR A 85 0.60 -3.06 -11.48
N PRO A 86 -0.24 -3.91 -12.12
CA PRO A 86 -1.65 -3.57 -12.36
C PRO A 86 -2.38 -3.20 -11.07
N SER A 87 -3.03 -2.04 -11.07
CA SER A 87 -3.70 -1.47 -9.90
C SER A 87 -5.16 -1.14 -10.20
N TRP A 88 -6.08 -1.59 -9.36
CA TRP A 88 -7.51 -1.28 -9.45
C TRP A 88 -7.93 -0.37 -8.31
N VAL A 89 -8.62 0.73 -8.65
CA VAL A 89 -9.18 1.68 -7.68
C VAL A 89 -10.69 1.53 -7.68
N PHE A 90 -11.25 1.17 -6.53
CA PHE A 90 -12.71 1.15 -6.36
C PHE A 90 -13.19 2.57 -6.05
N THR A 91 -13.85 3.17 -7.03
CA THR A 91 -14.40 4.53 -6.96
C THR A 91 -15.65 4.64 -7.81
N SER A 92 -16.57 5.52 -7.42
CA SER A 92 -17.70 5.97 -8.24
C SER A 92 -17.45 7.32 -8.91
N ARG A 93 -16.28 7.92 -8.66
CA ARG A 93 -15.83 9.22 -9.16
C ARG A 93 -14.77 9.06 -10.24
N GLU A 94 -14.69 10.02 -11.17
CA GLU A 94 -13.51 10.18 -12.01
C GLU A 94 -12.36 10.75 -11.16
N LEU A 95 -11.21 10.08 -11.19
CA LEU A 95 -10.00 10.50 -10.46
C LEU A 95 -8.87 10.75 -11.47
N PRO A 96 -7.94 11.69 -11.18
CA PRO A 96 -6.80 11.92 -12.06
C PRO A 96 -5.91 10.67 -12.15
N LEU A 97 -5.24 10.48 -13.28
CA LEU A 97 -4.23 9.44 -13.46
C LEU A 97 -2.84 9.98 -13.06
N PRO A 98 -1.95 9.14 -12.53
CA PRO A 98 -0.58 9.51 -12.23
C PRO A 98 0.27 9.75 -13.49
#